data_AF-A0A6G6KDB8-F1
#
_entry.id   AF-A0A6G6KDB8-F1
#
_cell.length_a   1.000
_cell.length_b   1.000
_cell.length_c   1.000
_cell.angle_alpha   90.00
_cell.angle_beta   90.00
_cell.angle_gamma   90.00
#
_symmetry.space_group_name_H-M   'P 1'
#
loop_
_entity.id
_entity.type
_entity.pdbx_description
1 polymer ?
#
loop_
_entity_poly.entity_id
_entity_poly.type
_entity_poly.pdbx_seq_one_letter_code
_entity_poly.pdbx_strand_id
1 'polypeptide(L)'
;MTIRRTFARLACVSSLALIAGNAFPADKGTEAEAEPPAPAQAQTFASLRTEKGRTFVNAKVIAVEPDGLRLQHDTGVSKVAFWELPEDVRKNYPHDPEKAAEYTKAAEAANRDAIFNAEQERLRVDQAEMKRKAGVAPDVELDTTGPVTVEQVKAGWLIANASRSLNYGDRNYAAQESSIANYRSAVLSGMHDREAEKVAMRHNFEWYLKEGRTEQAALAQKRLAALEDEDLRREQIASLERLAQSMDRAAQGASSALLSELASIRQELERLRLDRAVNP
;
A
#
# COMPACT_ATOMS: atom_id res chain seq x y z
N MET A 1 7.77 5.02 47.34
CA MET A 1 6.63 5.78 46.77
C MET A 1 6.09 4.96 45.61
N THR A 2 4.96 4.30 45.84
CA THR A 2 4.48 3.19 45.00
C THR A 2 3.04 3.51 44.61
N ILE A 3 2.77 3.80 43.34
CA ILE A 3 1.41 4.02 42.86
C ILE A 3 1.02 2.84 41.99
N ARG A 4 0.31 1.90 42.62
CA ARG A 4 -0.52 0.89 41.97
C ARG A 4 -1.77 1.57 41.42
N ARG A 5 -2.12 1.31 40.16
CA ARG A 5 -3.49 1.50 39.66
C ARG A 5 -4.03 0.16 39.19
N THR A 6 -5.08 -0.26 39.87
CA THR A 6 -5.92 -1.43 39.62
C THR A 6 -7.31 -0.95 39.22
N PHE A 7 -8.09 -1.87 38.63
CA PHE A 7 -9.51 -1.81 38.23
C PHE A 7 -9.78 -1.24 36.82
N ALA A 8 -10.63 -1.84 35.98
CA ALA A 8 -11.61 -2.91 36.18
C ALA A 8 -11.78 -3.74 34.89
N ARG A 9 -12.01 -5.05 35.08
CA ARG A 9 -12.65 -5.94 34.10
C ARG A 9 -14.16 -5.69 34.14
N LEU A 10 -14.79 -5.56 32.98
CA LEU A 10 -16.18 -5.96 32.79
C LEU A 10 -16.24 -6.87 31.56
N ALA A 11 -16.87 -8.02 31.75
CA ALA A 11 -17.09 -9.06 30.76
C ALA A 11 -18.55 -9.01 30.27
N CYS A 12 -18.80 -9.70 29.14
CA CYS A 12 -20.10 -10.25 28.71
C CYS A 12 -21.11 -9.21 28.19
N VAL A 13 -21.94 -9.42 27.15
CA VAL A 13 -22.50 -10.62 26.53
C VAL A 13 -22.79 -10.32 25.05
N SER A 14 -22.74 -11.37 24.23
CA SER A 14 -23.29 -11.52 22.88
C SER A 14 -24.69 -10.90 22.68
N SER A 15 -24.96 -10.39 21.46
CA SER A 15 -26.23 -10.63 20.74
C SER A 15 -26.10 -10.23 19.27
N LEU A 16 -26.33 -11.20 18.40
CA LEU A 16 -26.76 -10.99 17.02
C LEU A 16 -28.05 -10.14 17.02
N ALA A 17 -28.09 -9.11 16.19
CA ALA A 17 -29.33 -8.59 15.64
C ALA A 17 -29.07 -8.03 14.25
N LEU A 18 -29.53 -8.76 13.24
CA LEU A 18 -29.82 -8.27 11.91
C LEU A 18 -30.88 -7.16 12.06
N ILE A 19 -30.56 -5.91 11.72
CA ILE A 19 -31.56 -4.84 11.61
C ILE A 19 -31.34 -4.13 10.28
N ALA A 20 -32.18 -4.49 9.32
CA ALA A 20 -32.63 -3.60 8.27
C ALA A 20 -33.42 -2.44 8.91
N GLY A 21 -33.17 -1.20 8.50
CA GLY A 21 -33.90 -0.05 9.05
C GLY A 21 -33.48 1.28 8.42
N ASN A 22 -34.24 1.67 7.40
CA ASN A 22 -34.36 3.00 6.79
C ASN A 22 -34.20 4.19 7.76
N ALA A 23 -33.54 5.27 7.27
CA ALA A 23 -33.95 6.65 7.51
C ALA A 23 -33.14 7.62 6.62
N PHE A 24 -33.70 8.00 5.47
CA PHE A 24 -33.30 9.20 4.71
C PHE A 24 -34.22 10.36 5.13
N PRO A 25 -33.71 11.59 5.30
CA PRO A 25 -34.52 12.74 5.69
C PRO A 25 -35.32 13.27 4.49
N ALA A 26 -36.57 13.63 4.78
CA ALA A 26 -37.50 14.27 3.86
C ALA A 26 -37.10 15.73 3.62
N ASP A 27 -36.89 16.09 2.34
CA ASP A 27 -37.06 17.46 1.86
C ASP A 27 -38.08 17.44 0.71
N LYS A 28 -39.05 18.35 0.80
CA LYS A 28 -40.25 18.39 -0.02
C LYS A 28 -40.01 19.33 -1.20
N GLY A 29 -40.10 18.81 -2.42
CA GLY A 29 -40.05 19.66 -3.61
C GLY A 29 -40.29 18.91 -4.92
N THR A 30 -41.56 18.76 -5.28
CA THR A 30 -42.06 18.54 -6.65
C THR A 30 -41.74 17.18 -7.27
N GLU A 31 -42.39 16.14 -6.76
CA GLU A 31 -42.55 14.85 -7.43
C GLU A 31 -43.55 15.02 -8.59
N ALA A 32 -43.03 15.05 -9.82
CA ALA A 32 -43.78 14.53 -10.95
C ALA A 32 -43.76 13.01 -10.80
N GLU A 33 -44.91 12.44 -10.41
CA GLU A 33 -45.17 11.00 -10.36
C GLU A 33 -44.76 10.35 -11.69
N ALA A 34 -43.58 9.73 -11.71
CA ALA A 34 -43.24 8.73 -12.70
C ALA A 34 -43.97 7.46 -12.30
N GLU A 35 -45.07 7.17 -13.00
CA GLU A 35 -45.79 5.91 -12.94
C GLU A 35 -44.82 4.71 -12.94
N PRO A 36 -45.11 3.64 -12.17
CA PRO A 36 -44.38 2.39 -12.29
C PRO A 36 -44.46 1.91 -13.74
N PRO A 37 -43.34 1.60 -14.43
CA PRO A 37 -43.41 1.10 -15.79
C PRO A 37 -44.25 -0.17 -15.78
N ALA A 38 -45.35 -0.13 -16.54
CA ALA A 38 -46.30 -1.23 -16.70
C ALA A 38 -45.57 -2.56 -16.94
N PRO A 39 -46.08 -3.69 -16.41
CA PRO A 39 -45.45 -4.99 -16.60
C PRO A 39 -45.31 -5.27 -18.09
N ALA A 40 -44.07 -5.28 -18.58
CA ALA A 40 -43.75 -5.75 -19.92
C ALA A 40 -44.43 -7.11 -20.11
N GLN A 41 -45.25 -7.22 -21.16
CA GLN A 41 -46.07 -8.38 -21.44
C GLN A 41 -45.19 -9.63 -21.38
N ALA A 42 -45.43 -10.50 -20.39
CA ALA A 42 -44.65 -11.71 -20.17
C ALA A 42 -44.96 -12.75 -21.26
N GLN A 43 -44.45 -12.50 -22.46
CA GLN A 43 -44.65 -13.37 -23.60
C GLN A 43 -43.82 -14.63 -23.41
N THR A 44 -44.50 -15.77 -23.46
CA THR A 44 -43.89 -17.09 -23.31
C THR A 44 -43.89 -17.77 -24.67
N PHE A 45 -42.72 -18.19 -25.13
CA PHE A 45 -42.51 -18.87 -26.40
C PHE A 45 -42.17 -20.34 -26.13
N ALA A 46 -42.91 -21.27 -26.72
CA ALA A 46 -42.62 -22.70 -26.60
C ALA A 46 -41.23 -23.05 -27.20
N SER A 47 -40.87 -22.37 -28.31
CA SER A 47 -39.55 -22.46 -28.93
C SER A 47 -39.23 -21.14 -29.62
N LEU A 48 -38.09 -20.54 -29.30
CA LEU A 48 -37.58 -19.33 -29.94
C LEU A 48 -36.23 -19.65 -30.58
N ARG A 49 -36.17 -19.57 -31.91
CA ARG A 49 -34.95 -19.79 -32.69
C ARG A 49 -34.36 -18.45 -33.13
N THR A 50 -33.16 -18.13 -32.70
CA THR A 50 -32.45 -16.92 -33.14
C THR A 50 -31.88 -17.09 -34.54
N GLU A 51 -31.65 -15.98 -35.25
CA GLU A 51 -31.07 -16.00 -36.60
C GLU A 51 -29.67 -16.64 -36.65
N LYS A 52 -28.90 -16.56 -35.56
CA LYS A 52 -27.60 -17.26 -35.39
C LYS A 52 -27.69 -18.76 -35.10
N GLY A 53 -28.89 -19.35 -35.15
CA GLY A 53 -29.10 -20.79 -34.99
C GLY A 53 -29.21 -21.30 -33.55
N ARG A 54 -29.26 -20.43 -32.54
CA ARG A 54 -29.53 -20.83 -31.15
C ARG A 54 -31.03 -21.06 -30.98
N THR A 55 -31.41 -22.10 -30.26
CA THR A 55 -32.82 -22.42 -29.98
C THR A 55 -33.03 -22.42 -28.49
N PHE A 56 -33.96 -21.59 -28.02
CA PHE A 56 -34.38 -21.51 -26.63
C PHE A 56 -35.75 -22.19 -26.50
N VAL A 57 -35.82 -23.22 -25.68
CA VAL A 57 -37.08 -23.94 -25.38
C VAL A 57 -37.71 -23.34 -24.13
N ASN A 58 -39.04 -23.20 -24.12
CA ASN A 58 -39.82 -22.59 -23.03
C ASN A 58 -39.30 -21.20 -22.62
N ALA A 59 -38.96 -20.36 -23.60
CA ALA A 59 -38.41 -19.04 -23.35
C ALA A 59 -39.49 -18.05 -22.89
N LYS A 60 -39.30 -17.43 -21.72
CA LYS A 60 -40.14 -16.36 -21.19
C LYS A 60 -39.37 -15.04 -21.15
N VAL A 61 -39.95 -13.98 -21.70
CA VAL A 61 -39.38 -12.62 -21.60
C VAL A 61 -39.53 -12.14 -20.15
N ILE A 62 -38.41 -11.83 -19.51
CA ILE A 62 -38.37 -11.33 -18.12
C ILE A 62 -38.06 -9.84 -18.04
N ALA A 63 -37.30 -9.30 -19.00
CA ALA A 63 -37.06 -7.86 -19.10
C ALA A 63 -36.75 -7.47 -20.54
N VAL A 64 -37.16 -6.25 -20.90
CA VAL A 64 -36.85 -5.61 -22.18
C VAL A 64 -35.78 -4.56 -21.90
N GLU A 65 -34.55 -4.80 -22.33
CA GLU A 65 -33.48 -3.82 -22.31
C GLU A 65 -33.43 -3.07 -23.66
N PRO A 66 -32.84 -1.87 -23.75
CA PRO A 66 -32.73 -1.13 -25.02
C PRO A 66 -31.94 -1.88 -26.11
N ASP A 67 -30.99 -2.70 -25.69
CA ASP A 67 -30.07 -3.50 -26.53
C ASP A 67 -30.65 -4.90 -26.87
N GLY A 68 -31.53 -5.45 -26.03
CA GLY A 68 -32.10 -6.78 -26.28
C GLY A 68 -33.11 -7.25 -25.25
N LEU A 69 -33.60 -8.47 -25.45
CA LEU A 69 -34.51 -9.14 -24.53
C LEU A 69 -33.74 -10.05 -23.57
N ARG A 70 -34.02 -9.93 -22.28
CA ARG A 70 -33.65 -10.96 -21.31
C ARG A 70 -34.71 -12.04 -21.33
N LEU A 71 -34.28 -13.26 -21.67
CA LEU A 71 -35.10 -14.45 -21.73
C LEU A 71 -34.70 -15.40 -20.61
N GLN A 72 -35.69 -15.91 -19.87
CA GLN A 72 -35.54 -17.07 -19.01
C GLN A 72 -35.98 -18.30 -19.79
N HIS A 73 -35.12 -19.31 -19.87
CA HIS A 73 -35.36 -20.57 -20.58
C HIS A 73 -34.86 -21.74 -19.72
N ASP A 74 -35.08 -22.98 -20.14
CA ASP A 74 -34.79 -24.18 -19.33
C ASP A 74 -33.31 -24.29 -18.88
N THR A 75 -32.37 -23.81 -19.72
CA THR A 75 -30.93 -23.80 -19.40
C THR A 75 -30.45 -22.56 -18.63
N GLY A 76 -31.31 -21.59 -18.32
CA GLY A 76 -30.95 -20.41 -17.53
C GLY A 76 -31.51 -19.09 -18.06
N VAL A 77 -30.81 -17.99 -17.74
CA VAL A 77 -31.16 -16.64 -18.21
C VAL A 77 -30.13 -16.19 -19.25
N SER A 78 -30.60 -15.86 -20.45
CA SER A 78 -29.78 -15.34 -21.54
C SER A 78 -30.28 -13.99 -22.03
N LYS A 79 -29.35 -13.13 -22.44
CA LYS A 79 -29.66 -11.90 -23.17
C LYS A 79 -29.56 -12.17 -24.67
N VAL A 80 -30.61 -11.83 -25.41
CA VAL A 80 -30.68 -11.95 -26.87
C VAL A 80 -30.88 -10.56 -27.46
N ALA A 81 -29.96 -10.14 -28.31
CA ALA A 81 -29.99 -8.81 -28.90
C ALA A 81 -31.07 -8.72 -30.01
N PHE A 82 -31.64 -7.52 -30.25
CA PHE A 82 -32.80 -7.36 -31.13
C PHE A 82 -32.59 -7.81 -32.57
N TRP A 83 -31.39 -7.60 -33.12
CA TRP A 83 -30.97 -8.07 -34.43
C TRP A 83 -30.92 -9.60 -34.58
N GLU A 84 -30.87 -10.35 -33.47
CA GLU A 84 -30.85 -11.82 -33.50
C GLU A 84 -32.24 -12.45 -33.31
N LEU A 85 -33.27 -11.64 -33.01
CA LEU A 85 -34.65 -12.10 -32.79
C LEU A 85 -35.37 -12.35 -34.12
N PRO A 86 -36.29 -13.34 -34.18
CA PRO A 86 -37.16 -13.53 -35.33
C PRO A 86 -37.98 -12.27 -35.65
N GLU A 87 -38.27 -12.02 -36.93
CA GLU A 87 -39.07 -10.87 -37.36
C GLU A 87 -40.44 -10.78 -36.66
N ASP A 88 -41.08 -11.92 -36.40
CA ASP A 88 -42.38 -12.01 -35.72
C ASP A 88 -42.33 -11.51 -34.28
N VAL A 89 -41.19 -11.73 -33.60
CA VAL A 89 -40.94 -11.27 -32.24
C VAL A 89 -40.50 -9.81 -32.26
N ARG A 90 -39.64 -9.43 -33.22
CA ARG A 90 -39.13 -8.07 -33.39
C ARG A 90 -40.24 -7.03 -33.59
N LYS A 91 -41.34 -7.41 -34.27
CA LYS A 91 -42.53 -6.55 -34.44
C LYS A 91 -43.27 -6.22 -33.13
N ASN A 92 -43.19 -7.11 -32.14
CA ASN A 92 -43.85 -6.92 -30.85
C ASN A 92 -43.02 -6.06 -29.87
N TYR A 93 -41.73 -5.85 -30.14
CA TYR A 93 -40.82 -5.08 -29.30
C TYR A 93 -40.13 -3.99 -30.14
N PRO A 94 -40.63 -2.75 -30.13
CA PRO A 94 -40.03 -1.67 -30.90
C PRO A 94 -38.60 -1.39 -30.42
N HIS A 95 -37.64 -1.52 -31.32
CA HIS A 95 -36.23 -1.25 -31.06
C HIS A 95 -35.92 0.21 -31.36
N ASP A 96 -35.39 0.92 -30.37
CA ASP A 96 -34.85 2.27 -30.52
C ASP A 96 -33.31 2.16 -30.60
N PRO A 97 -32.71 2.29 -31.81
CA PRO A 97 -31.29 2.10 -32.00
C PRO A 97 -30.45 3.18 -31.31
N GLU A 98 -31.00 4.38 -31.08
CA GLU A 98 -30.28 5.45 -30.36
C GLU A 98 -30.17 5.11 -28.87
N LYS A 99 -31.28 4.72 -28.25
CA LYS A 99 -31.28 4.26 -26.83
C LYS A 99 -30.46 3.00 -26.62
N ALA A 100 -30.45 2.09 -27.60
CA ALA A 100 -29.60 0.91 -27.57
C ALA A 100 -28.12 1.28 -27.56
N ALA A 101 -27.71 2.19 -28.45
CA ALA A 101 -26.33 2.66 -28.55
C ALA A 101 -25.88 3.46 -27.31
N GLU A 102 -26.77 4.25 -26.70
CA GLU A 102 -26.48 4.94 -25.45
C GLU A 102 -26.33 3.97 -24.29
N TYR A 103 -27.21 2.98 -24.18
CA TYR A 103 -27.16 1.96 -23.13
C TYR A 103 -25.89 1.11 -23.21
N THR A 104 -25.49 0.68 -24.41
CA THR A 104 -24.24 -0.09 -24.58
C THR A 104 -23.02 0.75 -24.24
N LYS A 105 -22.96 2.02 -24.67
CA LYS A 105 -21.87 2.94 -24.28
C LYS A 105 -21.79 3.14 -22.77
N ALA A 106 -22.94 3.33 -22.11
CA ALA A 106 -22.99 3.48 -20.65
C ALA A 106 -22.55 2.21 -19.92
N ALA A 107 -22.98 1.03 -20.39
CA ALA A 107 -22.59 -0.25 -19.83
C ALA A 107 -21.09 -0.54 -20.02
N GLU A 108 -20.53 -0.19 -21.18
CA GLU A 108 -19.09 -0.28 -21.43
C GLU A 108 -18.28 0.64 -20.54
N ALA A 109 -18.71 1.89 -20.37
CA ALA A 109 -18.07 2.85 -19.46
C ALA A 109 -18.08 2.33 -18.02
N ALA A 110 -19.24 1.88 -17.53
CA ALA A 110 -19.37 1.32 -16.19
C ALA A 110 -18.49 0.07 -15.99
N ASN A 111 -18.37 -0.79 -17.01
CA ASN A 111 -17.49 -1.96 -16.94
C ASN A 111 -16.00 -1.56 -16.91
N ARG A 112 -15.59 -0.55 -17.70
CA ARG A 112 -14.22 -0.02 -17.65
C ARG A 112 -13.89 0.55 -16.28
N ASP A 113 -14.79 1.33 -15.69
CA ASP A 113 -14.62 1.91 -14.36
C ASP A 113 -14.56 0.81 -13.29
N ALA A 114 -15.40 -0.22 -13.41
CA ALA A 114 -15.38 -1.37 -12.51
C ALA A 114 -14.05 -2.15 -12.59
N ILE A 115 -13.53 -2.37 -13.79
CA ILE A 115 -12.23 -3.03 -14.00
C ILE A 115 -11.10 -2.18 -13.41
N PHE A 116 -11.11 -0.87 -13.68
CA PHE A 116 -10.10 0.06 -13.14
C PHE A 116 -10.11 0.07 -11.61
N ASN A 117 -11.29 0.21 -10.99
CA ASN A 117 -11.43 0.20 -9.54
C ASN A 117 -11.01 -1.15 -8.92
N ALA A 118 -11.37 -2.26 -9.57
CA ALA A 118 -10.96 -3.59 -9.12
C ALA A 118 -9.43 -3.77 -9.19
N GLU A 119 -8.78 -3.26 -10.23
CA GLU A 119 -7.31 -3.28 -10.36
C GLU A 119 -6.63 -2.41 -9.30
N GLN A 120 -7.14 -1.20 -9.05
CA GLN A 120 -6.63 -0.32 -7.99
C GLN A 120 -6.75 -0.97 -6.61
N GLU A 121 -7.86 -1.63 -6.32
CA GLU A 121 -8.04 -2.34 -5.05
C GLU A 121 -7.08 -3.51 -4.91
N ARG A 122 -6.86 -4.29 -5.98
CA ARG A 122 -5.87 -5.37 -5.97
C ARG A 122 -4.47 -4.84 -5.66
N LEU A 123 -4.06 -3.75 -6.32
CA LEU A 123 -2.76 -3.12 -6.06
C LEU A 123 -2.64 -2.64 -4.61
N ARG A 124 -3.71 -2.07 -4.03
CA ARG A 124 -3.73 -1.67 -2.61
C ARG A 124 -3.56 -2.84 -1.66
N VAL A 125 -4.28 -3.94 -1.91
CA VAL A 125 -4.17 -5.16 -1.11
C VAL A 125 -2.76 -5.76 -1.21
N ASP A 126 -2.22 -5.87 -2.42
CA ASP A 126 -0.87 -6.40 -2.65
C ASP A 126 0.19 -5.54 -1.95
N GLN A 127 0.08 -4.21 -2.04
CA GLN A 127 0.96 -3.28 -1.32
C GLN A 127 0.83 -3.43 0.20
N ALA A 128 -0.38 -3.54 0.73
CA ALA A 128 -0.61 -3.75 2.16
C ALA A 128 -0.02 -5.08 2.64
N GLU A 129 -0.15 -6.15 1.85
CA GLU A 129 0.46 -7.43 2.17
C GLU A 129 1.99 -7.36 2.17
N MET A 130 2.59 -6.66 1.19
CA MET A 130 4.04 -6.43 1.13
C MET A 130 4.53 -5.66 2.35
N LYS A 131 3.84 -4.58 2.75
CA LYS A 131 4.16 -3.83 3.98
C LYS A 131 4.08 -4.73 5.21
N ARG A 132 3.02 -5.53 5.33
CA ARG A 132 2.85 -6.48 6.44
C ARG A 132 3.98 -7.50 6.51
N LYS A 133 4.37 -8.10 5.37
CA LYS A 133 5.49 -9.05 5.29
C LYS A 133 6.82 -8.40 5.70
N ALA A 134 7.05 -7.17 5.23
CA ALA A 134 8.24 -6.38 5.55
C ALA A 134 8.28 -5.90 7.01
N GLY A 135 7.14 -5.90 7.72
CA GLY A 135 7.04 -5.36 9.08
C GLY A 135 6.95 -3.84 9.14
N VAL A 136 6.51 -3.22 8.05
CA VAL A 136 6.27 -1.79 7.96
C VAL A 136 4.88 -1.50 8.52
N ALA A 137 4.74 -0.41 9.27
CA ALA A 137 3.45 0.03 9.79
C ALA A 137 2.50 0.43 8.65
N PRO A 138 1.19 0.11 8.73
CA PRO A 138 0.25 0.26 7.62
C PRO A 138 0.04 1.72 7.20
N ASP A 139 0.20 2.65 8.14
CA ASP A 139 0.05 4.10 8.02
C ASP A 139 1.23 4.78 7.30
N VAL A 140 2.38 4.11 7.15
CA VAL A 140 3.51 4.68 6.41
C VAL A 140 3.21 4.68 4.91
N GLU A 141 2.95 5.85 4.35
CA GLU A 141 2.78 6.06 2.91
C GLU A 141 4.13 6.00 2.20
N LEU A 142 4.24 5.23 1.11
CA LEU A 142 5.50 5.01 0.38
C LEU A 142 5.69 5.96 -0.81
N ASP A 143 4.86 6.98 -0.91
CA ASP A 143 4.92 7.91 -2.04
C ASP A 143 6.23 8.73 -1.99
N THR A 144 7.00 8.67 -3.07
CA THR A 144 8.26 9.40 -3.25
C THR A 144 8.10 10.65 -4.11
N THR A 145 6.86 11.01 -4.47
CA THR A 145 6.54 12.19 -5.28
C THR A 145 6.85 13.50 -4.54
N GLY A 146 6.95 13.46 -3.20
CA GLY A 146 7.26 14.60 -2.34
C GLY A 146 8.58 14.47 -1.57
N PRO A 147 8.81 15.35 -0.59
CA PRO A 147 9.86 15.16 0.39
C PRO A 147 9.58 13.90 1.21
N VAL A 148 10.61 13.07 1.39
CA VAL A 148 10.55 11.81 2.11
C VAL A 148 11.05 11.97 3.54
N THR A 149 10.45 11.20 4.43
CA THR A 149 10.84 11.09 5.83
C THR A 149 11.79 9.91 6.05
N VAL A 150 12.47 9.91 7.19
CA VAL A 150 13.35 8.80 7.61
C VAL A 150 12.59 7.47 7.67
N GLU A 151 11.35 7.49 8.15
CA GLU A 151 10.49 6.30 8.24
C GLU A 151 10.12 5.75 6.88
N GLN A 152 9.82 6.62 5.91
CA GLN A 152 9.52 6.22 4.52
C GLN A 152 10.73 5.57 3.85
N VAL A 153 11.93 6.10 4.07
CA VAL A 153 13.17 5.51 3.56
C VAL A 153 13.39 4.11 4.15
N LYS A 154 13.26 3.97 5.47
CA LYS A 154 13.37 2.66 6.14
C LYS A 154 12.32 1.67 5.64
N ALA A 155 11.08 2.13 5.47
CA ALA A 155 10.00 1.31 4.94
C ALA A 155 10.33 0.80 3.53
N GLY A 156 10.87 1.67 2.67
CA GLY A 156 11.36 1.29 1.34
C GLY A 156 12.45 0.22 1.40
N TRP A 157 13.41 0.33 2.31
CA TRP A 157 14.45 -0.68 2.51
C TRP A 157 13.92 -2.02 3.01
N LEU A 158 12.99 -1.99 3.98
CA LEU A 158 12.36 -3.19 4.51
C LEU A 158 11.57 -3.93 3.42
N ILE A 159 10.85 -3.20 2.57
CA ILE A 159 10.12 -3.77 1.44
C ILE A 159 11.08 -4.32 0.41
N ALA A 160 12.12 -3.58 0.01
CA ALA A 160 13.13 -4.05 -0.93
C ALA A 160 13.85 -5.32 -0.41
N ASN A 161 14.11 -5.40 0.90
CA ASN A 161 14.70 -6.56 1.55
C ASN A 161 13.73 -7.76 1.58
N ALA A 162 12.44 -7.53 1.85
CA ALA A 162 11.41 -8.56 1.82
C ALA A 162 11.12 -9.09 0.41
N SER A 163 11.32 -8.26 -0.61
CA SER A 163 11.18 -8.64 -2.03
C SER A 163 12.34 -9.49 -2.56
N ARG A 164 13.42 -9.68 -1.80
CA ARG A 164 14.51 -10.57 -2.20
C ARG A 164 13.99 -12.01 -2.23
N SER A 165 13.70 -12.51 -3.42
CA SER A 165 13.22 -13.87 -3.65
C SER A 165 14.21 -14.88 -3.07
N LEU A 166 13.81 -15.59 -2.03
CA LEU A 166 14.51 -16.76 -1.51
C LEU A 166 14.01 -17.98 -2.29
N ASN A 167 14.85 -18.52 -3.18
CA ASN A 167 14.51 -19.77 -3.84
C ASN A 167 14.92 -20.93 -2.93
N TYR A 168 13.97 -21.80 -2.57
CA TYR A 168 14.21 -22.94 -1.66
C TYR A 168 15.29 -23.91 -2.20
N GLY A 169 15.58 -23.88 -3.51
CA GLY A 169 16.65 -24.66 -4.14
C GLY A 169 18.06 -24.06 -4.01
N ASP A 170 18.21 -22.83 -3.51
CA ASP A 170 19.52 -22.19 -3.41
C ASP A 170 20.35 -22.79 -2.27
N ARG A 171 21.59 -23.17 -2.58
CA ARG A 171 22.56 -23.74 -1.61
C ARG A 171 22.77 -22.84 -0.38
N ASN A 172 22.54 -21.53 -0.53
CA ASN A 172 22.75 -20.53 0.51
C ASN A 172 21.44 -20.00 1.14
N TYR A 173 20.31 -20.69 0.95
CA TYR A 173 18.99 -20.25 1.43
C TYR A 173 19.01 -19.82 2.91
N ALA A 174 19.48 -20.68 3.81
CA ALA A 174 19.49 -20.40 5.25
C ALA A 174 20.36 -19.18 5.62
N ALA A 175 21.48 -18.99 4.92
CA ALA A 175 22.36 -17.84 5.13
C ALA A 175 21.71 -16.54 4.64
N GLN A 176 21.03 -16.60 3.48
CA GLN A 176 20.28 -15.46 2.94
C GLN A 176 19.09 -15.09 3.83
N GLU A 177 18.31 -16.07 4.27
CA GLU A 177 17.20 -15.87 5.20
C GLU A 177 17.67 -15.21 6.50
N SER A 178 18.75 -15.72 7.08
CA SER A 178 19.37 -15.13 8.27
C SER A 178 19.85 -13.69 8.01
N SER A 179 20.44 -13.42 6.85
CA SER A 179 20.88 -12.07 6.49
C SER A 179 19.72 -11.09 6.34
N ILE A 180 18.60 -11.52 5.74
CA ILE A 180 17.39 -10.73 5.56
C ILE A 180 16.77 -10.40 6.92
N ALA A 181 16.70 -11.40 7.82
CA ALA A 181 16.20 -11.23 9.18
C ALA A 181 17.08 -10.29 10.02
N ASN A 182 18.40 -10.46 9.95
CA ASN A 182 19.36 -9.59 10.65
C ASN A 182 19.27 -8.14 10.17
N TYR A 183 19.21 -7.93 8.85
CA TYR A 183 19.06 -6.58 8.28
C TYR A 183 17.74 -5.93 8.72
N ARG A 184 16.62 -6.68 8.67
CA ARG A 184 15.33 -6.19 9.18
C ARG A 184 15.42 -5.78 10.65
N SER A 185 16.05 -6.61 11.49
CA SER A 185 16.23 -6.29 12.91
C SER A 185 17.10 -5.04 13.11
N ALA A 186 18.19 -4.89 12.35
CA ALA A 186 19.06 -3.72 12.39
C ALA A 186 18.29 -2.44 12.05
N VAL A 187 17.48 -2.44 10.99
CA VAL A 187 16.67 -1.28 10.59
C VAL A 187 15.64 -0.92 11.68
N LEU A 188 14.95 -1.91 12.24
CA LEU A 188 13.95 -1.68 13.30
C LEU A 188 14.58 -1.25 14.63
N SER A 189 15.82 -1.66 14.92
CA SER A 189 16.54 -1.32 16.15
C SER A 189 17.07 0.11 16.20
N GLY A 190 16.99 0.84 15.09
CA GLY A 190 17.52 2.20 15.00
C GLY A 190 18.93 2.30 14.39
N MET A 191 19.57 1.16 14.06
CA MET A 191 20.97 1.13 13.63
C MET A 191 21.21 1.88 12.32
N HIS A 192 20.20 1.89 11.44
CA HIS A 192 20.26 2.55 10.14
C HIS A 192 19.57 3.93 10.09
N ASP A 193 19.18 4.50 11.23
CA ASP A 193 18.40 5.77 11.29
C ASP A 193 19.14 6.92 10.65
N ARG A 194 20.44 6.97 10.91
CA ARG A 194 21.34 7.98 10.40
C ARG A 194 21.56 7.86 8.90
N GLU A 195 21.72 6.63 8.39
CA GLU A 195 21.81 6.40 6.96
C GLU A 195 20.49 6.77 6.26
N ALA A 196 19.36 6.44 6.89
CA ALA A 196 18.04 6.77 6.38
C ALA A 196 17.84 8.29 6.37
N GLU A 197 18.30 9.01 7.39
CA GLU A 197 18.30 10.47 7.42
C GLU A 197 19.14 11.07 6.27
N LYS A 198 20.36 10.56 6.04
CA LYS A 198 21.19 11.04 4.91
C LYS A 198 20.52 10.79 3.56
N VAL A 199 19.89 9.63 3.37
CA VAL A 199 19.17 9.32 2.13
C VAL A 199 17.95 10.23 1.97
N ALA A 200 17.18 10.44 3.05
CA ALA A 200 16.04 11.33 3.04
C ALA A 200 16.46 12.78 2.71
N MET A 201 17.51 13.29 3.34
CA MET A 201 18.01 14.65 3.10
C MET A 201 18.52 14.84 1.67
N ARG A 202 19.18 13.84 1.08
CA ARG A 202 19.62 13.88 -0.33
C ARG A 202 18.43 13.94 -1.29
N HIS A 203 17.44 13.05 -1.11
CA HIS A 203 16.22 13.07 -1.92
C HIS A 203 15.48 14.41 -1.78
N ASN A 204 15.31 14.89 -0.55
CA ASN A 204 14.61 16.14 -0.26
C ASN A 204 15.33 17.35 -0.87
N PHE A 205 16.66 17.39 -0.80
CA PHE A 205 17.48 18.41 -1.44
C PHE A 205 17.21 18.48 -2.95
N GLU A 206 17.28 17.33 -3.64
CA GLU A 206 17.02 17.27 -5.08
C GLU A 206 15.57 17.67 -5.42
N TRP A 207 14.62 17.23 -4.61
CA TRP A 207 13.21 17.59 -4.78
C TRP A 207 13.00 19.10 -4.61
N TYR A 208 13.56 19.71 -3.56
CA TYR A 208 13.46 21.16 -3.32
C TYR A 208 14.10 21.97 -4.45
N LEU A 209 15.21 21.51 -5.02
CA LEU A 209 15.82 22.18 -6.18
C LEU A 209 14.91 22.17 -7.41
N LYS A 210 14.26 21.03 -7.70
CA LYS A 210 13.32 20.90 -8.83
C LYS A 210 12.11 21.81 -8.67
N GLU A 211 11.61 21.96 -7.45
CA GLU A 211 10.46 22.81 -7.12
C GLU A 211 10.82 24.30 -6.91
N GLY A 212 12.08 24.70 -7.13
CA GLY A 212 12.54 26.09 -6.95
C GLY A 212 12.58 26.56 -5.49
N ARG A 213 12.54 25.64 -4.52
CA ARG A 213 12.54 25.89 -3.07
C ARG A 213 13.97 25.99 -2.51
N THR A 214 14.67 27.06 -2.87
CA THR A 214 16.11 27.23 -2.61
C THR A 214 16.46 27.29 -1.11
N GLU A 215 15.62 27.88 -0.26
CA GLU A 215 15.86 27.95 1.19
C GLU A 215 15.81 26.57 1.85
N GLN A 216 14.79 25.78 1.52
CA GLN A 216 14.65 24.41 2.03
C GLN A 216 15.77 23.50 1.51
N ALA A 217 16.18 23.69 0.25
CA ALA A 217 17.34 23.00 -0.31
C ALA A 217 18.62 23.33 0.47
N ALA A 218 18.87 24.61 0.76
CA ALA A 218 20.04 25.02 1.55
C ALA A 218 20.03 24.42 2.97
N LEU A 219 18.85 24.33 3.60
CA LEU A 219 18.70 23.69 4.91
C LEU A 219 19.00 22.19 4.84
N ALA A 220 18.46 21.48 3.86
CA ALA A 220 18.71 20.06 3.65
C ALA A 220 20.19 19.78 3.40
N GLN A 221 20.84 20.60 2.57
CA GLN A 221 22.28 20.52 2.31
C GLN A 221 23.10 20.75 3.58
N LYS A 222 22.76 21.77 4.38
CA LYS A 222 23.43 22.04 5.65
C LYS A 222 23.30 20.87 6.62
N ARG A 223 22.11 20.26 6.71
CA ARG A 223 21.90 19.08 7.57
C ARG A 223 22.72 17.88 7.08
N LEU A 224 22.79 17.67 5.77
CA LEU A 224 23.60 16.60 5.19
C LEU A 224 25.09 16.76 5.53
N ALA A 225 25.64 17.97 5.38
CA ALA A 225 27.02 18.26 5.76
C ALA A 225 27.28 18.01 7.26
N ALA A 226 26.34 18.39 8.13
CA ALA A 226 26.47 18.11 9.57
C ALA A 226 26.49 16.60 9.87
N LEU A 227 25.68 15.80 9.18
CA LEU A 227 25.68 14.34 9.32
C LEU A 227 27.01 13.72 8.84
N GLU A 228 27.62 14.26 7.78
CA GLU A 228 28.92 13.80 7.29
C GLU A 228 30.06 14.13 8.27
N ASP A 229 30.07 15.35 8.82
CA ASP A 229 31.06 15.76 9.82
C ASP A 229 31.00 14.89 11.08
N GLU A 230 29.79 14.63 11.56
CA GLU A 230 29.57 13.76 12.71
C GLU A 230 29.95 12.29 12.40
N ASP A 231 29.82 11.81 11.15
CA ASP A 231 30.29 10.47 10.73
C ASP A 231 31.81 10.39 10.79
N LEU A 232 32.48 11.40 10.26
CA LEU A 232 33.95 11.50 10.32
C LEU A 232 34.45 11.47 11.75
N ARG A 233 33.79 12.19 12.68
CA ARG A 233 34.14 12.18 14.10
C ARG A 233 33.95 10.80 14.73
N ARG A 234 32.88 10.07 14.37
CA ARG A 234 32.66 8.68 14.86
C ARG A 234 33.74 7.74 14.37
N GLU A 235 34.14 7.85 13.10
CA GLU A 235 35.22 7.05 12.54
C GLU A 235 36.58 7.35 13.20
N GLN A 236 36.85 8.62 13.50
CA GLN A 236 38.02 9.04 14.27
C GLN A 236 38.01 8.43 15.68
N ILE A 237 36.89 8.49 16.40
CA ILE A 237 36.77 7.86 17.72
C ILE A 237 36.98 6.34 17.61
N ALA A 238 36.35 5.68 16.65
CA ALA A 238 36.48 4.24 16.46
C ALA A 238 37.90 3.82 16.04
N SER A 239 38.64 4.66 15.31
CA SER A 239 40.04 4.40 14.97
C SER A 239 40.94 4.55 16.21
N LEU A 240 40.71 5.58 17.04
CA LEU A 240 41.40 5.75 18.32
C LEU A 240 41.12 4.60 19.29
N GLU A 241 39.89 4.12 19.38
CA GLU A 241 39.54 2.96 20.22
C GLU A 241 40.22 1.69 19.75
N ARG A 242 40.26 1.42 18.44
CA ARG A 242 41.01 0.29 17.88
C ARG A 242 42.50 0.38 18.17
N LEU A 243 43.07 1.59 18.04
CA LEU A 243 44.48 1.85 18.36
C LEU A 243 44.75 1.61 19.86
N ALA A 244 43.92 2.15 20.75
CA ALA A 244 44.02 1.93 22.18
C ALA A 244 43.95 0.44 22.56
N GLN A 245 43.00 -0.31 21.98
CA GLN A 245 42.91 -1.76 22.19
C GLN A 245 44.14 -2.51 21.68
N SER A 246 44.70 -2.09 20.55
CA SER A 246 45.93 -2.69 20.00
C SER A 246 47.13 -2.44 20.92
N MET A 247 47.23 -1.22 21.49
CA MET A 247 48.27 -0.86 22.44
C MET A 247 48.09 -1.55 23.78
N ASP A 248 46.86 -1.74 24.28
CA ASP A 248 46.59 -2.52 25.50
C ASP A 248 47.08 -3.97 25.34
N ARG A 249 46.84 -4.58 24.17
CA ARG A 249 47.36 -5.93 23.86
C ARG A 249 48.89 -5.96 23.78
N ALA A 250 49.52 -4.91 23.25
CA ALA A 250 50.98 -4.79 23.20
C ALA A 250 51.59 -4.55 24.60
N ALA A 251 50.95 -3.73 25.43
CA ALA A 251 51.38 -3.37 26.78
C ALA A 251 51.31 -4.54 27.77
N GLN A 252 50.42 -5.51 27.54
CA GLN A 252 50.36 -6.76 28.33
C GLN A 252 51.66 -7.60 28.29
N GLY A 253 52.65 -7.21 27.48
CA GLY A 253 54.02 -7.74 27.52
C GLY A 253 55.14 -6.70 27.45
N ALA A 254 54.89 -5.40 27.69
CA ALA A 254 55.85 -4.33 27.34
C ALA A 254 56.11 -3.25 28.41
N SER A 255 57.17 -2.46 28.17
CA SER A 255 57.81 -1.47 29.07
C SER A 255 56.97 -0.20 29.35
N SER A 256 57.28 0.46 30.48
CA SER A 256 56.62 1.66 31.05
C SER A 256 56.33 2.83 30.09
N ALA A 257 57.09 2.98 29.00
CA ALA A 257 56.87 4.04 28.01
C ALA A 257 55.57 3.86 27.21
N LEU A 258 55.17 2.62 26.90
CA LEU A 258 53.91 2.36 26.19
C LEU A 258 52.69 2.63 27.07
N LEU A 259 52.85 2.52 28.40
CA LEU A 259 51.78 2.84 29.36
C LEU A 259 51.49 4.34 29.43
N SER A 260 52.48 5.23 29.21
CA SER A 260 52.24 6.68 29.24
C SER A 260 51.56 7.18 27.97
N GLU A 261 51.91 6.67 26.78
CA GLU A 261 51.21 7.01 25.55
C GLU A 261 49.75 6.52 25.57
N LEU A 262 49.53 5.33 26.12
CA LEU A 262 48.18 4.79 26.31
C LEU A 262 47.32 5.67 27.23
N ALA A 263 47.92 6.25 28.27
CA ALA A 263 47.22 7.19 29.15
C ALA A 263 46.83 8.48 28.43
N SER A 264 47.71 9.01 27.57
CA SER A 264 47.43 10.21 26.74
C SER A 264 46.25 9.98 25.79
N ILE A 265 46.23 8.83 25.09
CA ILE A 265 45.15 8.47 24.16
C ILE A 265 43.82 8.31 24.89
N ARG A 266 43.81 7.70 26.09
CA ARG A 266 42.60 7.58 26.92
C ARG A 266 42.06 8.94 27.34
N GLN A 267 42.93 9.89 27.67
CA GLN A 267 42.54 11.25 28.04
C GLN A 267 41.91 12.00 26.87
N GLU A 268 42.46 11.86 25.66
CA GLU A 268 41.88 12.47 24.44
C GLU A 268 40.51 11.83 24.10
N LEU A 269 40.36 10.52 24.27
CA LEU A 269 39.09 9.80 24.09
C LEU A 269 37.99 10.31 25.03
N GLU A 270 38.31 10.51 26.31
CA GLU A 270 37.35 11.07 27.28
C GLU A 270 36.94 12.50 26.94
N ARG A 271 37.89 13.32 26.48
CA ARG A 271 37.59 14.67 25.99
C ARG A 271 36.60 14.64 24.82
N LEU A 272 36.84 13.79 23.82
CA LEU A 272 35.94 13.64 22.67
C LEU A 272 34.56 13.09 23.05
N ARG A 273 34.48 12.20 24.04
CA ARG A 273 33.20 11.69 24.57
C ARG A 273 32.41 12.77 25.28
N LEU A 274 33.07 13.61 26.08
CA LEU A 274 32.44 14.74 26.76
C LEU A 274 31.91 15.78 25.77
N ASP A 275 32.69 16.11 24.74
CA ASP A 275 32.24 17.05 23.70
C ASP A 275 30.98 16.55 22.96
N ARG A 276 30.87 15.23 22.74
CA ARG A 276 29.66 14.59 22.19
C ARG A 276 28.44 14.70 23.11
N ALA A 277 28.63 14.62 24.43
CA ALA A 277 27.53 14.74 25.38
C ALA A 277 26.98 16.18 25.47
N VAL A 278 27.84 17.18 25.19
CA VAL A 278 27.48 18.60 25.27
C VAL A 278 26.86 19.14 23.97
N ASN A 279 27.26 18.61 22.81
CA ASN A 279 26.68 18.95 21.50
C ASN A 279 26.05 17.70 20.84
N PRO A 280 24.83 17.31 21.26
CA PRO A 280 24.11 16.17 20.72
C PRO A 280 23.63 16.37 19.27
#